data_AF-A0A4R2HQA1-F1
#
_entry.id   AF-A0A4R2HQA1-F1
#
_cell.length_a   1.000
_cell.length_b   1.000
_cell.length_c   1.000
_cell.angle_alpha   90.00
_cell.angle_beta   90.00
_cell.angle_gamma   90.00
#
_symmetry.space_group_name_H-M   'P 1'
#
loop_
_entity.id
_entity.type
_entity.pdbx_description
1 polymer ?
#
loop_
_entity_poly.entity_id
_entity_poly.type
_entity_poly.pdbx_seq_one_letter_code
_entity_poly.pdbx_strand_id
1 'polypeptide(L)'
;MLATGVRIGESLGLLWPQVNLQTGEIEITHQIIRVTGEGLIRTRTKSRAGERVLVVPSWCLSMLLARAAQGIRLEQAVFPDSRGGFRDPSNVNRDLRKARSPIGDEVRRALSEQLRKARRDAGITQPEVTKRLGWSSSRISLIERARLKVTREDAAALLDLYRLRGQERATLLRLVDEASAPSEADAFSWLTSHVFRKTTATILDDAGQSARQIADQLGHARPSMTQDVYMGRKAKNPAAASALERALNAGPEDKTVG
;
A
#
# COMPACT_ATOMS: atom_id res chain seq x y z
N MET A 1 3.46 -9.50 -4.62
CA MET A 1 2.63 -8.86 -3.58
C MET A 1 1.20 -9.38 -3.59
N LEU A 2 0.35 -9.10 -4.58
CA LEU A 2 -1.04 -9.60 -4.58
C LEU A 2 -1.15 -11.13 -4.54
N ALA A 3 -0.21 -11.82 -5.20
CA ALA A 3 -0.12 -13.28 -5.25
C ALA A 3 0.13 -13.94 -3.88
N THR A 4 0.75 -13.21 -2.95
CA THR A 4 1.41 -13.82 -1.79
C THR A 4 1.19 -13.07 -0.48
N GLY A 5 0.73 -11.82 -0.52
CA GLY A 5 0.58 -10.96 0.65
C GLY A 5 1.90 -10.47 1.26
N VAL A 6 3.06 -10.74 0.65
CA VAL A 6 4.38 -10.30 1.15
C VAL A 6 4.47 -8.78 1.24
N ARG A 7 5.26 -8.28 2.18
CA ARG A 7 5.54 -6.84 2.28
C ARG A 7 6.33 -6.36 1.06
N ILE A 8 6.21 -5.08 0.71
CA ILE A 8 6.93 -4.52 -0.44
C ILE A 8 8.46 -4.73 -0.33
N GLY A 9 9.03 -4.56 0.86
CA GLY A 9 10.47 -4.79 1.10
C GLY A 9 10.86 -6.26 0.87
N GLU A 10 10.03 -7.21 1.31
CA GLU A 10 10.23 -8.65 1.07
C GLU A 10 10.18 -8.96 -0.43
N SER A 11 9.18 -8.42 -1.13
CA SER A 11 9.07 -8.59 -2.59
C SER A 11 10.28 -8.04 -3.34
N LEU A 12 10.79 -6.88 -2.95
CA LEU A 12 11.92 -6.23 -3.63
C LEU A 12 13.28 -6.84 -3.24
N GLY A 13 13.33 -7.62 -2.16
CA GLY A 13 14.53 -8.33 -1.71
C GLY A 13 14.67 -9.74 -2.28
N LEU A 14 13.72 -10.19 -3.11
CA LEU A 14 13.72 -11.52 -3.71
C LEU A 14 14.79 -11.63 -4.82
N LEU A 15 15.64 -12.65 -4.72
CA LEU A 15 16.62 -13.03 -5.75
C LEU A 15 16.15 -14.26 -6.51
N TRP A 16 16.67 -14.48 -7.72
CA TRP A 16 16.32 -15.63 -8.55
C TRP A 16 16.60 -17.01 -7.92
N PRO A 17 17.71 -17.24 -7.16
CA PRO A 17 17.94 -18.51 -6.47
C PRO A 17 16.87 -18.87 -5.44
N GLN A 18 16.05 -17.91 -5.04
CA GLN A 18 14.95 -18.09 -4.08
C GLN A 18 13.61 -18.40 -4.78
N VAL A 19 13.62 -18.58 -6.11
CA VAL A 19 12.43 -18.83 -6.92
C VAL A 19 12.59 -20.16 -7.64
N ASN A 20 11.79 -21.15 -7.23
CA ASN A 20 11.68 -22.40 -7.97
C ASN A 20 10.64 -22.22 -9.09
N LEU A 21 11.12 -22.01 -10.32
CA LEU A 21 10.26 -21.82 -11.49
C LEU A 21 9.53 -23.10 -11.94
N GLN A 22 9.91 -24.28 -11.44
CA GLN A 22 9.23 -25.54 -11.74
C GLN A 22 8.06 -25.78 -10.80
N THR A 23 8.24 -25.53 -9.49
CA THR A 23 7.21 -25.77 -8.47
C THR A 23 6.35 -24.54 -8.16
N GLY A 24 6.84 -23.35 -8.49
CA GLY A 24 6.21 -22.08 -8.10
C GLY A 24 6.47 -21.69 -6.64
N GLU A 25 7.40 -22.35 -5.96
CA GLU A 25 7.80 -22.01 -4.60
C GLU A 25 8.74 -20.80 -4.60
N ILE A 26 8.49 -19.86 -3.68
CA ILE A 26 9.36 -18.71 -3.41
C ILE A 26 9.78 -18.71 -1.94
N GLU A 27 11.08 -18.56 -1.72
CA GLU A 27 11.65 -18.49 -0.38
C GLU A 27 11.81 -17.02 0.06
N ILE A 28 11.00 -16.60 1.02
CA ILE A 28 11.04 -15.25 1.58
C ILE A 28 11.96 -15.27 2.80
N THR A 29 13.20 -14.79 2.66
CA THR A 29 14.15 -14.71 3.79
C THR A 29 14.69 -13.31 4.07
N HIS A 30 14.56 -12.40 3.10
CA HIS A 30 15.15 -11.06 3.16
C HIS A 30 14.15 -9.97 2.81
N GLN A 31 14.48 -8.74 3.18
CA GLN A 31 13.74 -7.53 2.80
C GLN A 31 14.71 -6.40 2.46
N ILE A 32 14.26 -5.49 1.60
CA ILE A 32 14.93 -4.21 1.35
C ILE A 32 14.43 -3.16 2.34
N ILE A 33 15.39 -2.54 3.03
CA ILE A 33 15.17 -1.36 3.87
C ILE A 33 16.06 -0.20 3.39
N ARG A 34 15.61 1.03 3.62
CA ARG A 34 16.42 2.24 3.45
C ARG A 34 16.98 2.63 4.81
N VAL A 35 18.30 2.77 4.90
CA VAL A 35 19.00 3.26 6.09
C VAL A 35 19.64 4.61 5.75
N THR A 36 19.41 5.61 6.61
CA THR A 36 19.96 6.96 6.44
C THR A 36 21.48 6.89 6.48
N GLY A 37 22.16 7.47 5.49
CA GLY A 37 23.62 7.44 5.37
C GLY A 37 24.18 6.20 4.66
N GLU A 38 23.47 5.07 4.68
CA GLU A 38 23.96 3.79 4.11
C GLU A 38 23.25 3.39 2.81
N GLY A 39 22.08 3.95 2.52
CA GLY A 39 21.33 3.66 1.30
C GLY A 39 20.42 2.43 1.44
N LEU A 40 20.30 1.63 0.38
CA LEU A 40 19.45 0.45 0.36
C LEU A 40 20.22 -0.76 0.89
N ILE A 41 19.65 -1.43 1.89
CA ILE A 41 20.23 -2.61 2.50
C ILE A 41 19.26 -3.77 2.36
N ARG A 42 19.77 -4.90 1.86
CA ARG A 42 19.07 -6.18 1.91
C ARG A 42 19.42 -6.86 3.22
N THR A 43 18.46 -6.94 4.13
CA THR A 43 18.64 -7.54 5.46
C THR A 43 17.73 -8.75 5.62
N ARG A 44 18.14 -9.72 6.45
CA ARG A 44 17.27 -10.85 6.80
C ARG A 44 16.03 -10.36 7.54
N THR A 45 14.94 -11.11 7.41
CA THR A 45 13.74 -10.79 8.20
C THR A 45 14.02 -10.96 9.70
N LYS A 46 13.45 -10.07 10.52
CA LYS A 46 13.81 -9.93 11.95
C LYS A 46 13.40 -11.12 12.85
N SER A 47 12.74 -12.14 12.31
CA SER A 47 12.22 -13.28 13.09
C SER A 47 12.14 -14.54 12.22
N ARG A 48 12.28 -15.72 12.82
CA ARG A 48 12.07 -17.02 12.17
C ARG A 48 10.71 -17.14 11.47
N ALA A 49 9.66 -16.52 12.02
CA ALA A 49 8.33 -16.44 11.41
C ALA A 49 8.25 -15.54 10.16
N GLY A 50 9.27 -14.70 9.92
CA GLY A 50 9.39 -13.90 8.71
C GLY A 50 9.99 -14.69 7.55
N GLU A 51 10.76 -15.75 7.86
CA GLU A 51 11.30 -16.69 6.89
C GLU A 51 10.27 -17.76 6.55
N ARG A 52 9.90 -17.89 5.26
CA ARG A 52 8.86 -18.83 4.83
C ARG A 52 8.97 -19.17 3.34
N VAL A 53 8.53 -20.37 2.99
CA VAL A 53 8.33 -20.79 1.59
C VAL A 53 6.85 -20.59 1.25
N LEU A 54 6.57 -19.91 0.14
CA LEU A 54 5.22 -19.67 -0.35
C LEU A 54 5.08 -20.27 -1.74
N VAL A 55 3.98 -20.98 -2.01
CA VAL A 55 3.62 -21.38 -3.37
C VAL A 55 2.84 -20.24 -4.02
N VAL A 56 3.26 -19.79 -5.20
CA VAL A 56 2.55 -18.74 -5.93
C VAL A 56 1.46 -19.33 -6.84
N PRO A 57 0.32 -18.64 -7.04
CA PRO A 57 -0.67 -19.03 -8.04
C PRO A 57 -0.08 -19.11 -9.45
N SER A 58 -0.67 -19.93 -10.32
CA SER A 58 -0.21 -20.15 -11.70
C SER A 58 0.00 -18.86 -12.50
N TRP A 59 -0.92 -17.89 -12.38
CA TRP A 59 -0.79 -16.59 -13.05
C TRP A 59 0.45 -15.81 -12.59
N CYS A 60 0.84 -15.93 -11.32
CA CYS A 60 2.04 -15.29 -10.80
C CYS A 60 3.29 -16.03 -11.29
N LEU A 61 3.25 -17.37 -11.35
CA LEU A 61 4.32 -18.17 -11.94
C LEU A 61 4.52 -17.82 -13.41
N SER A 62 3.44 -17.67 -14.20
CA SER A 62 3.52 -17.21 -15.59
C SER A 62 4.20 -15.84 -15.71
N MET A 63 3.89 -14.89 -14.81
CA MET A 63 4.57 -13.59 -14.77
C MET A 63 6.07 -13.71 -14.41
N LEU A 64 6.45 -14.65 -13.55
CA LEU A 64 7.84 -14.90 -13.18
C LEU A 64 8.60 -15.57 -14.33
N LEU A 65 8.01 -16.57 -15.00
CA LEU A 65 8.55 -17.23 -16.18
C LEU A 65 8.77 -16.24 -17.34
N ALA A 66 7.76 -15.40 -17.63
CA ALA A 66 7.89 -14.37 -18.67
C ALA A 66 9.01 -13.38 -18.36
N ARG A 67 9.24 -13.06 -17.09
CA ARG A 67 10.35 -12.20 -16.68
C ARG A 67 11.70 -12.92 -16.77
N ALA A 68 11.76 -14.18 -16.34
CA ALA A 68 12.95 -15.02 -16.44
C ALA A 68 13.44 -15.17 -17.89
N ALA A 69 12.51 -15.24 -18.85
CA ALA A 69 12.82 -15.30 -20.28
C ALA A 69 13.56 -14.07 -20.81
N GLN A 70 13.55 -12.93 -20.10
CA GLN A 70 14.35 -11.74 -20.43
C GLN A 70 15.82 -11.87 -20.01
N GLY A 71 16.19 -12.98 -19.36
CA GLY A 71 17.53 -13.27 -18.85
C GLY A 71 17.57 -13.33 -17.32
N ILE A 72 18.17 -14.38 -16.79
CA ILE A 72 18.45 -14.54 -15.35
C ILE A 72 19.94 -14.35 -15.10
N ARG A 73 20.27 -13.51 -14.13
CA ARG A 73 21.56 -13.51 -13.44
C ARG A 73 21.30 -13.91 -11.99
N LEU A 74 22.01 -14.92 -11.48
CA LEU A 74 21.73 -15.52 -10.17
C LEU A 74 21.78 -14.49 -9.02
N GLU A 75 22.72 -13.55 -9.07
CA GLU A 75 22.84 -12.50 -8.05
C GLU A 75 21.87 -11.31 -8.23
N GLN A 76 21.05 -11.33 -9.28
CA GLN A 76 20.16 -10.23 -9.60
C GLN A 76 18.81 -10.38 -8.88
N ALA A 77 18.29 -9.24 -8.42
CA ALA A 77 16.94 -9.16 -7.91
C ALA A 77 15.92 -9.56 -8.98
N VAL A 78 14.85 -10.26 -8.57
CA VAL A 78 13.70 -10.57 -9.44
C VAL A 78 13.03 -9.28 -9.93
N PHE A 79 13.08 -8.21 -9.13
CA PHE A 79 12.54 -6.91 -9.50
C PHE A 79 13.64 -5.83 -9.47
N PRO A 80 14.55 -5.83 -10.45
CA PRO A 80 15.71 -4.96 -10.43
C PRO A 80 15.34 -3.50 -10.78
N ASP A 81 16.19 -2.57 -10.35
CA ASP A 81 16.20 -1.21 -10.90
C ASP A 81 16.82 -1.18 -12.31
N SER A 82 16.94 0.01 -12.91
CA SER A 82 17.47 0.15 -14.27
C SER A 82 18.96 -0.20 -14.41
N ARG A 83 19.67 -0.41 -13.29
CA ARG A 83 21.09 -0.79 -13.26
C ARG A 83 21.29 -2.24 -12.81
N GLY A 84 20.22 -2.99 -12.57
CA GLY A 84 20.28 -4.37 -12.08
C GLY A 84 20.31 -4.51 -10.54
N GLY A 85 20.31 -3.40 -9.79
CA GLY A 85 20.32 -3.40 -8.33
C GLY A 85 18.92 -3.50 -7.72
N PHE A 86 18.82 -3.34 -6.40
CA PHE A 86 17.53 -3.37 -5.70
C PHE A 86 16.72 -2.09 -5.92
N ARG A 87 15.41 -2.24 -6.11
CA ARG A 87 14.50 -1.09 -6.12
C ARG A 87 14.24 -0.57 -4.72
N ASP A 88 14.16 0.75 -4.60
CA ASP A 88 13.72 1.41 -3.37
C ASP A 88 12.19 1.26 -3.18
N PRO A 89 11.70 0.85 -2.00
CA PRO A 89 10.25 0.73 -1.73
C PRO A 89 9.45 2.02 -1.94
N SER A 90 10.01 3.19 -1.61
CA SER A 90 9.37 4.50 -1.83
C SER A 90 9.31 4.84 -3.31
N ASN A 91 10.31 4.45 -4.10
CA ASN A 91 10.29 4.57 -5.55
C ASN A 91 9.19 3.70 -6.16
N VAL A 92 9.09 2.43 -5.75
CA VAL A 92 8.04 1.53 -6.24
C VAL A 92 6.65 1.99 -5.81
N ASN A 93 6.47 2.49 -4.59
CA ASN A 93 5.20 3.11 -4.17
C ASN A 93 4.88 4.38 -4.98
N ARG A 94 5.89 5.14 -5.41
CA ARG A 94 5.69 6.26 -6.33
C ARG A 94 5.29 5.76 -7.72
N ASP A 95 5.92 4.71 -8.23
CA ASP A 95 5.60 4.16 -9.55
C ASP A 95 4.20 3.54 -9.57
N LEU A 96 3.81 2.81 -8.51
CA LEU A 96 2.45 2.33 -8.33
C LEU A 96 1.43 3.47 -8.29
N ARG A 97 1.77 4.62 -7.68
CA ARG A 97 0.91 5.81 -7.74
C ARG A 97 0.80 6.36 -9.15
N LYS A 98 1.93 6.47 -9.87
CA LYS A 98 1.95 6.95 -11.26
C LYS A 98 1.15 6.03 -12.18
N ALA A 99 1.26 4.72 -12.02
CA ALA A 99 0.54 3.73 -12.82
C ALA A 99 -0.98 3.75 -12.58
N ARG A 100 -1.44 4.38 -11.49
CA ARG A 100 -2.86 4.66 -11.21
C ARG A 100 -3.32 6.03 -11.73
N SER A 101 -2.46 6.78 -12.42
CA SER A 101 -2.80 8.01 -13.14
C SER A 101 -2.78 7.75 -14.67
N PRO A 102 -3.57 8.45 -15.56
CA PRO A 102 -4.28 9.73 -15.33
C PRO A 102 -5.66 9.94 -16.06
N ILE A 103 -6.66 10.48 -15.33
CA ILE A 103 -7.54 11.60 -15.75
C ILE A 103 -7.72 12.45 -14.47
N GLY A 104 -7.45 13.77 -14.50
CA GLY A 104 -7.49 14.69 -13.33
C GLY A 104 -6.14 15.10 -12.71
N ASP A 105 -5.02 14.54 -13.18
CA ASP A 105 -3.66 14.85 -12.69
C ASP A 105 -3.09 16.14 -13.35
N GLU A 106 -3.45 16.42 -14.60
CA GLU A 106 -2.99 17.62 -15.31
C GLU A 106 -3.59 18.90 -14.75
N VAL A 107 -4.90 18.92 -14.49
CA VAL A 107 -5.60 20.07 -13.89
C VAL A 107 -5.07 20.36 -12.48
N ARG A 108 -4.85 19.32 -11.65
CA ARG A 108 -4.24 19.49 -10.32
C ARG A 108 -2.79 19.98 -10.39
N ARG A 109 -2.01 19.50 -11.35
CA ARG A 109 -0.63 19.98 -11.58
C ARG A 109 -0.61 21.43 -12.04
N ALA A 110 -1.48 21.79 -12.99
CA ALA A 110 -1.66 23.16 -13.45
C ALA A 110 -2.07 24.07 -12.27
N LEU A 111 -3.04 23.66 -11.45
CA LEU A 111 -3.44 24.40 -10.25
C LEU A 111 -2.26 24.59 -9.28
N SER A 112 -1.54 23.51 -8.97
CA SER A 112 -0.41 23.55 -8.03
C SER A 112 0.71 24.44 -8.53
N GLU A 113 0.97 24.43 -9.84
CA GLU A 113 1.93 25.29 -10.49
C GLU A 113 1.52 26.77 -10.41
N GLN A 114 0.25 27.07 -10.69
CA GLN A 114 -0.28 28.43 -10.59
C GLN A 114 -0.27 28.94 -9.14
N LEU A 115 -0.66 28.13 -8.15
CA LEU A 115 -0.59 28.49 -6.73
C LEU A 115 0.85 28.73 -6.27
N ARG A 116 1.80 27.89 -6.72
CA ARG A 116 3.23 28.07 -6.44
C ARG A 116 3.79 29.32 -7.10
N LYS A 117 3.37 29.62 -8.34
CA LYS A 117 3.74 30.86 -9.05
C LYS A 117 3.20 32.09 -8.31
N ALA A 118 1.90 32.12 -8.02
CA ALA A 118 1.24 33.17 -7.25
C ALA A 118 1.94 33.44 -5.90
N ARG A 119 2.32 32.38 -5.18
CA ARG A 119 3.08 32.51 -3.93
C ARG A 119 4.44 33.19 -4.14
N ARG A 120 5.19 32.80 -5.18
CA ARG A 120 6.51 33.37 -5.49
C ARG A 120 6.40 34.82 -5.95
N ASP A 121 5.41 35.13 -6.78
CA ASP A 121 5.15 36.49 -7.26
C ASP A 121 4.75 37.42 -6.10
N ALA A 122 4.07 36.90 -5.09
CA ALA A 122 3.78 37.61 -3.84
C ALA A 122 5.00 37.73 -2.89
N GLY A 123 6.15 37.12 -3.21
CA GLY A 123 7.35 37.12 -2.37
C GLY A 123 7.22 36.30 -1.08
N ILE A 124 6.25 35.39 -0.98
CA ILE A 124 5.95 34.64 0.25
C ILE A 124 6.65 33.28 0.22
N THR A 125 7.31 32.88 1.31
CA THR A 125 7.96 31.56 1.43
C THR A 125 6.98 30.51 1.95
N GLN A 126 7.19 29.21 1.69
CA GLN A 126 6.34 28.15 2.26
C GLN A 126 6.26 28.21 3.80
N PRO A 127 7.37 28.43 4.55
CA PRO A 127 7.30 28.63 6.00
C PRO A 127 6.43 29.82 6.43
N GLU A 128 6.43 30.90 5.65
CA GLU A 128 5.58 32.07 5.95
C GLU A 128 4.09 31.75 5.72
N VAL A 129 3.75 30.94 4.70
CA VAL A 129 2.39 30.43 4.50
C VAL A 129 1.94 29.56 5.68
N THR A 130 2.78 28.61 6.09
CA THR A 130 2.57 27.77 7.29
C THR A 130 2.28 28.64 8.51
N LYS A 131 3.10 29.66 8.77
CA LYS A 131 2.97 30.55 9.92
C LYS A 131 1.67 31.37 9.88
N ARG A 132 1.33 31.95 8.72
CA ARG A 132 0.17 32.85 8.59
C ARG A 132 -1.17 32.13 8.54
N LEU A 133 -1.22 30.93 7.96
CA LEU A 133 -2.45 30.14 7.87
C LEU A 133 -2.59 29.11 9.01
N GLY A 134 -1.55 28.95 9.85
CA GLY A 134 -1.53 27.93 10.89
C GLY A 134 -1.51 26.50 10.34
N TRP A 135 -1.04 26.29 9.11
CA TRP A 135 -1.04 24.98 8.44
C TRP A 135 0.31 24.29 8.58
N SER A 136 0.35 22.96 8.45
CA SER A 136 1.63 22.23 8.49
C SER A 136 2.45 22.43 7.21
N SER A 137 3.79 22.44 7.34
CA SER A 137 4.70 22.50 6.19
C SER A 137 4.50 21.33 5.21
N SER A 138 4.09 20.16 5.73
CA SER A 138 3.74 19.01 4.90
C SER A 138 2.52 19.28 4.02
N ARG A 139 1.48 19.93 4.57
CA ARG A 139 0.27 20.30 3.81
C ARG A 139 0.62 21.20 2.63
N ILE A 140 1.37 22.29 2.86
CA ILE A 140 1.81 23.21 1.79
C ILE A 140 2.65 22.49 0.74
N SER A 141 3.60 21.66 1.18
CA SER A 141 4.45 20.86 0.29
C SER A 141 3.63 19.88 -0.56
N LEU A 142 2.58 19.27 -0.01
CA LEU A 142 1.72 18.35 -0.76
C LEU A 142 0.84 19.10 -1.76
N ILE A 143 0.29 20.26 -1.39
CA ILE A 143 -0.47 21.14 -2.29
C ILE A 143 0.40 21.53 -3.49
N GLU A 144 1.59 22.10 -3.28
CA GLU A 144 2.44 22.57 -4.38
C GLU A 144 3.05 21.46 -5.25
N ARG A 145 2.95 20.20 -4.82
CA ARG A 145 3.36 19.01 -5.59
C ARG A 145 2.19 18.28 -6.24
N ALA A 146 0.99 18.87 -6.23
CA ALA A 146 -0.24 18.25 -6.73
C ALA A 146 -0.60 16.93 -6.04
N ARG A 147 -0.22 16.76 -4.77
CA ARG A 147 -0.41 15.54 -3.99
C ARG A 147 -1.56 15.62 -3.00
N LEU A 148 -2.16 16.78 -2.84
CA LEU A 148 -3.30 17.01 -1.96
C LEU A 148 -4.35 17.80 -2.75
N LYS A 149 -5.59 17.33 -2.74
CA LYS A 149 -6.74 18.07 -3.29
C LYS A 149 -6.95 19.32 -2.44
N VAL A 150 -6.98 20.47 -3.09
CA VAL A 150 -7.19 21.76 -2.44
C VAL A 150 -8.69 22.03 -2.43
N THR A 151 -9.27 22.29 -1.27
CA THR A 151 -10.68 22.69 -1.19
C THR A 151 -10.82 24.14 -1.68
N ARG A 152 -12.04 24.53 -2.06
CA ARG A 152 -12.32 25.93 -2.44
C ARG A 152 -12.00 26.92 -1.32
N GLU A 153 -12.26 26.53 -0.07
CA GLU A 153 -11.95 27.32 1.13
C GLU A 153 -10.44 27.48 1.33
N ASP A 154 -9.69 26.37 1.25
CA ASP A 154 -8.22 26.40 1.34
C ASP A 154 -7.62 27.26 0.22
N ALA A 155 -8.13 27.11 -1.00
CA ALA A 155 -7.69 27.91 -2.12
C ALA A 155 -7.97 29.39 -1.90
N ALA A 156 -9.16 29.75 -1.42
CA ALA A 156 -9.49 31.14 -1.10
C ALA A 156 -8.52 31.73 -0.08
N ALA A 157 -8.23 31.01 1.01
CA ALA A 157 -7.26 31.45 2.02
C ALA A 157 -5.85 31.68 1.45
N LEU A 158 -5.39 30.80 0.55
CA LEU A 158 -4.12 30.97 -0.15
C LEU A 158 -4.14 32.19 -1.09
N LEU A 159 -5.19 32.36 -1.88
CA LEU A 159 -5.32 33.47 -2.84
C LEU A 159 -5.40 34.82 -2.12
N ASP A 160 -6.11 34.89 -0.99
CA ASP A 160 -6.20 36.10 -0.18
C ASP A 160 -4.83 36.43 0.43
N LEU A 161 -4.09 35.42 0.94
CA LEU A 161 -2.72 35.59 1.43
C LEU A 161 -1.76 36.05 0.32
N TYR A 162 -1.90 35.50 -0.89
CA TYR A 162 -1.10 35.87 -2.06
C TYR A 162 -1.56 37.18 -2.70
N ARG A 163 -2.63 37.80 -2.18
CA ARG A 163 -3.20 39.07 -2.64
C ARG A 163 -3.74 39.03 -4.09
N LEU A 164 -4.18 37.86 -4.57
CA LEU A 164 -4.81 37.74 -5.89
C LEU A 164 -6.24 38.27 -5.86
N ARG A 165 -6.63 39.05 -6.86
CA ARG A 165 -7.95 39.68 -6.97
C ARG A 165 -8.50 39.60 -8.40
N GLY A 166 -9.76 39.98 -8.56
CA GLY A 166 -10.40 40.13 -9.88
C GLY A 166 -10.40 38.83 -10.70
N GLN A 167 -10.10 38.96 -12.00
CA GLN A 167 -10.18 37.86 -12.97
C GLN A 167 -9.19 36.72 -12.70
N GLU A 168 -7.99 37.03 -12.20
CA GLU A 168 -7.00 36.00 -11.86
C GLU A 168 -7.48 35.10 -10.71
N ARG A 169 -8.08 35.71 -9.67
CA ARG A 169 -8.67 34.98 -8.55
C ARG A 169 -9.83 34.10 -9.01
N ALA A 170 -10.73 34.63 -9.83
CA ALA A 170 -11.87 33.89 -10.38
C ALA A 170 -11.41 32.69 -11.22
N THR A 171 -10.40 32.90 -12.07
CA THR A 171 -9.81 31.86 -12.90
C THR A 171 -9.23 30.72 -12.07
N LEU A 172 -8.50 31.05 -11.00
CA LEU A 172 -7.91 30.02 -10.13
C LEU A 172 -8.95 29.27 -9.31
N LEU A 173 -10.01 29.92 -8.83
CA LEU A 173 -11.09 29.22 -8.14
C LEU A 173 -11.85 28.26 -9.07
N ARG A 174 -12.06 28.63 -10.33
CA ARG A 174 -12.63 27.71 -11.34
C ARG A 174 -11.73 26.50 -11.56
N LEU A 175 -10.41 26.72 -11.63
CA LEU A 175 -9.44 25.63 -11.75
C LEU A 175 -9.42 24.74 -10.50
N VAL A 176 -9.69 25.28 -9.32
CA VAL A 176 -9.85 24.50 -8.07
C VAL A 176 -11.08 23.59 -8.15
N ASP A 177 -12.20 24.09 -8.67
CA ASP A 177 -13.42 23.29 -8.84
C ASP A 177 -13.16 22.12 -9.81
N GLU A 178 -12.55 22.39 -10.96
CA GLU A 178 -12.17 21.39 -11.95
C GLU A 178 -11.17 20.36 -11.38
N ALA A 179 -10.17 20.82 -10.62
CA ALA A 179 -9.16 19.97 -9.99
C ALA A 179 -9.72 19.08 -8.85
N SER A 180 -10.83 19.51 -8.24
CA SER A 180 -11.50 18.82 -7.14
C SER A 180 -12.51 17.77 -7.60
N ALA A 181 -12.98 17.87 -8.86
CA ALA A 181 -13.91 16.91 -9.46
C ALA A 181 -13.42 15.46 -9.29
N PRO A 182 -14.32 14.51 -8.96
CA PRO A 182 -13.98 13.10 -8.92
C PRO A 182 -13.38 12.64 -10.24
N SER A 183 -12.29 11.90 -10.17
CA SER A 183 -11.62 11.37 -11.35
C SER A 183 -11.41 9.85 -11.23
N GLU A 184 -11.18 9.16 -12.34
CA GLU A 184 -10.91 7.71 -12.31
C GLU A 184 -9.72 7.37 -11.39
N ALA A 185 -8.75 8.27 -11.28
CA ALA A 185 -7.63 8.12 -10.36
C ALA A 185 -8.07 8.13 -8.87
N ASP A 186 -9.16 8.82 -8.52
CA ASP A 186 -9.72 8.77 -7.17
C ASP A 186 -10.32 7.39 -6.87
N ALA A 187 -10.93 6.76 -7.88
CA ALA A 187 -11.49 5.41 -7.77
C ALA A 187 -10.41 4.36 -7.49
N PHE A 188 -9.15 4.60 -7.89
CA PHE A 188 -8.01 3.73 -7.60
C PHE A 188 -7.06 4.29 -6.52
N SER A 189 -7.37 5.44 -5.91
CA SER A 189 -6.49 6.10 -4.92
C SER A 189 -6.20 5.22 -3.70
N TRP A 190 -7.15 4.35 -3.33
CA TRP A 190 -7.04 3.38 -2.25
C TRP A 190 -6.00 2.29 -2.53
N LEU A 191 -5.69 1.99 -3.79
CA LEU A 191 -4.85 0.85 -4.18
C LEU A 191 -3.37 1.10 -3.88
N THR A 192 -2.91 0.78 -2.68
CA THR A 192 -1.49 0.89 -2.28
C THR A 192 -0.84 -0.48 -2.12
N SER A 193 0.50 -0.53 -1.98
CA SER A 193 1.20 -1.79 -1.70
C SER A 193 0.70 -2.49 -0.42
N HIS A 194 0.28 -1.71 0.58
CA HIS A 194 -0.32 -2.24 1.80
C HIS A 194 -1.69 -2.87 1.56
N VAL A 195 -2.47 -2.37 0.59
CA VAL A 195 -3.77 -2.94 0.27
C VAL A 195 -3.64 -4.32 -0.36
N PHE A 196 -2.64 -4.58 -1.22
CA PHE A 196 -2.44 -5.93 -1.75
C PHE A 196 -2.34 -6.99 -0.66
N ARG A 197 -1.65 -6.68 0.45
CA ARG A 197 -1.56 -7.56 1.61
C ARG A 197 -2.90 -7.75 2.32
N LYS A 198 -3.69 -6.68 2.48
CA LYS A 198 -5.05 -6.77 3.03
C LYS A 198 -5.95 -7.62 2.14
N THR A 199 -5.93 -7.38 0.83
CA THR A 199 -6.70 -8.15 -0.15
C THR A 199 -6.34 -9.63 -0.10
N THR A 200 -5.05 -9.99 -0.04
CA THR A 200 -4.65 -11.39 0.15
C THR A 200 -5.21 -11.96 1.45
N ALA A 201 -5.13 -11.23 2.57
CA ALA A 201 -5.67 -11.70 3.85
C ALA A 201 -7.18 -11.94 3.79
N THR A 202 -7.93 -11.01 3.20
CA THR A 202 -9.39 -11.12 3.02
C THR A 202 -9.75 -12.30 2.13
N ILE A 203 -9.08 -12.50 0.99
CA ILE A 203 -9.32 -13.64 0.09
C ILE A 203 -9.13 -14.98 0.83
N LEU A 204 -8.12 -15.07 1.70
CA LEU A 204 -7.85 -16.29 2.46
C LEU A 204 -8.85 -16.50 3.60
N ASP A 205 -9.30 -15.42 4.26
CA ASP A 205 -10.36 -15.46 5.27
C ASP A 205 -11.69 -15.90 4.65
N ASP A 206 -12.07 -15.30 3.52
CA ASP A 206 -13.28 -15.68 2.76
C ASP A 206 -13.24 -17.13 2.27
N ALA A 207 -12.04 -17.66 2.02
CA ALA A 207 -11.82 -19.07 1.69
C ALA A 207 -11.85 -20.00 2.93
N GLY A 208 -12.11 -19.47 4.12
CA GLY A 208 -12.23 -20.23 5.37
C GLY A 208 -10.90 -20.65 5.99
N GLN A 209 -9.77 -20.02 5.61
CA GLN A 209 -8.49 -20.33 6.24
C GLN A 209 -8.45 -19.86 7.69
N SER A 210 -7.80 -20.65 8.53
CA SER A 210 -7.59 -20.27 9.93
C SER A 210 -6.67 -19.06 10.04
N ALA A 211 -6.83 -18.30 11.13
CA ALA A 211 -5.94 -17.19 11.47
C ALA A 211 -4.45 -17.55 11.44
N ARG A 212 -4.12 -18.81 11.80
CA ARG A 212 -2.75 -19.34 11.79
C ARG A 212 -2.24 -19.52 10.37
N GLN A 213 -3.01 -20.16 9.48
CA GLN A 213 -2.63 -20.32 8.08
C GLN A 213 -2.41 -18.97 7.39
N ILE A 214 -3.30 -18.01 7.64
CA ILE A 214 -3.16 -16.64 7.12
C ILE A 214 -1.93 -15.95 7.75
N ALA A 215 -1.67 -16.13 9.05
CA ALA A 215 -0.48 -15.59 9.71
C ALA A 215 0.82 -16.17 9.13
N ASP A 216 0.85 -17.47 8.85
CA ASP A 216 1.99 -18.17 8.25
C ASP A 216 2.23 -17.65 6.82
N GLN A 217 1.19 -17.50 6.01
CA GLN A 217 1.26 -16.89 4.67
C GLN A 217 1.81 -15.46 4.71
N LEU A 218 1.34 -14.66 5.66
CA LEU A 218 1.68 -13.24 5.76
C LEU A 218 3.01 -12.99 6.50
N GLY A 219 3.55 -13.97 7.22
CA GLY A 219 4.72 -13.79 8.08
C GLY A 219 4.42 -12.88 9.28
N HIS A 220 3.32 -13.17 10.00
CA HIS A 220 3.01 -12.54 11.28
C HIS A 220 3.60 -13.35 12.44
N ALA A 221 4.45 -12.71 13.26
CA ALA A 221 5.03 -13.36 14.44
C ALA A 221 3.99 -13.74 15.51
N ARG A 222 2.82 -13.10 15.51
CA ARG A 222 1.69 -13.43 16.39
C ARG A 222 0.42 -13.61 15.56
N PRO A 223 -0.23 -14.79 15.57
CA PRO A 223 -1.48 -15.03 14.84
C PRO A 223 -2.63 -14.11 15.26
N SER A 224 -2.61 -13.58 16.49
CA SER A 224 -3.61 -12.61 16.96
C SER A 224 -3.65 -11.34 16.11
N MET A 225 -2.52 -10.91 15.53
CA MET A 225 -2.49 -9.79 14.58
C MET A 225 -3.37 -10.05 13.36
N THR A 226 -3.49 -11.31 12.94
CA THR A 226 -4.40 -11.70 11.86
C THR A 226 -5.86 -11.63 12.30
N GLN A 227 -6.17 -12.20 13.47
CA GLN A 227 -7.52 -12.19 14.04
C GLN A 227 -8.04 -10.78 14.32
N ASP A 228 -7.19 -9.90 14.84
CA ASP A 228 -7.57 -8.55 15.28
C ASP A 228 -7.67 -7.55 14.13
N VAL A 229 -6.88 -7.74 13.05
CA VAL A 229 -6.76 -6.74 11.97
C VAL A 229 -7.45 -7.16 10.68
N TYR A 230 -7.53 -8.46 10.40
CA TYR A 230 -7.92 -8.96 9.07
C TYR A 230 -9.18 -9.82 9.07
N MET A 231 -9.49 -10.53 10.15
CA MET A 231 -10.68 -11.38 10.21
C MET A 231 -11.91 -10.58 10.67
N GLY A 232 -13.01 -10.69 9.93
CA GLY A 232 -14.26 -10.02 10.27
C GLY A 232 -14.88 -10.57 11.57
N ARG A 233 -15.10 -9.71 12.58
CA ARG A 233 -15.98 -10.06 13.70
C ARG A 233 -17.43 -9.96 13.22
N LYS A 234 -18.18 -11.07 13.22
CA LYS A 234 -19.67 -11.23 13.19
C LYS A 234 -20.21 -12.34 12.24
N ALA A 235 -19.51 -13.46 12.04
CA ALA A 235 -20.19 -14.63 11.48
C ALA A 235 -21.14 -15.23 12.53
N LYS A 236 -22.43 -15.42 12.19
CA LYS A 236 -23.34 -16.22 13.02
C LYS A 236 -22.73 -17.62 13.13
N ASN A 237 -22.58 -18.14 14.36
CA ASN A 237 -21.97 -19.46 14.60
C ASN A 237 -23.01 -20.46 15.15
N PRO A 238 -23.94 -20.95 14.30
CA PRO A 238 -24.92 -21.94 14.71
C PRO A 238 -24.29 -23.27 15.11
N ALA A 239 -23.07 -23.57 14.62
CA ALA A 239 -22.30 -24.75 15.04
C ALA A 239 -21.85 -24.65 16.51
N ALA A 240 -21.48 -23.45 17.00
CA ALA A 240 -21.21 -23.23 18.41
C ALA A 240 -22.46 -23.39 19.27
N ALA A 241 -23.62 -22.90 18.82
CA ALA A 241 -24.90 -23.13 19.52
C ALA A 241 -25.19 -24.64 19.63
N SER A 242 -25.06 -25.38 18.51
CA SER A 242 -25.25 -26.83 18.49
C SER A 242 -24.25 -27.58 19.38
N ALA A 243 -23.00 -27.11 19.47
CA ALA A 243 -21.98 -27.70 20.33
C ALA A 243 -22.24 -27.44 21.81
N LEU A 244 -22.68 -26.23 22.17
CA LEU A 244 -23.07 -25.88 23.53
C LEU A 244 -24.33 -26.65 23.95
N GLU A 245 -25.30 -26.78 23.05
CA GLU A 245 -26.54 -27.53 23.30
C GLU A 245 -26.26 -29.01 23.54
N ARG A 246 -25.37 -29.63 22.75
CA ARG A 246 -24.90 -31.00 23.03
C ARG A 246 -24.14 -31.11 24.35
N ALA A 247 -23.30 -30.14 24.69
CA ALA A 247 -22.51 -30.17 25.93
C ALA A 247 -23.37 -29.97 27.19
N LEU A 248 -24.48 -29.22 27.09
CA LEU A 248 -25.38 -28.90 28.21
C LEU A 248 -26.57 -29.86 28.31
N ASN A 249 -26.99 -30.49 27.20
CA ASN A 249 -28.07 -31.47 27.17
C ASN A 249 -27.57 -32.92 27.17
N ALA A 250 -26.26 -33.16 27.20
CA ALA A 250 -25.71 -34.45 27.56
C ALA A 250 -26.01 -34.71 29.05
N GLY A 251 -27.16 -35.32 29.32
CA GLY A 251 -27.51 -35.81 30.64
C GLY A 251 -26.52 -36.88 31.14
N PRO A 252 -26.52 -37.22 32.44
CA PRO A 252 -25.52 -38.12 33.05
C PRO A 252 -25.51 -39.58 32.55
N GLU A 253 -26.29 -39.95 31.53
CA GLU A 253 -26.63 -41.36 31.27
C GLU A 253 -25.81 -42.07 30.19
N ASP A 254 -24.82 -41.44 29.56
CA ASP A 254 -24.00 -42.11 28.53
C ASP A 254 -22.57 -42.47 29.01
N LYS A 255 -22.44 -42.87 30.29
CA LYS A 255 -21.19 -43.43 30.85
C LYS A 255 -21.31 -44.86 31.37
N THR A 256 -22.38 -45.57 31.03
CA THR A 256 -22.52 -46.99 31.38
C THR A 256 -23.15 -47.74 30.22
N VAL A 257 -22.34 -48.45 29.42
CA VAL A 257 -22.33 -49.92 29.27
C VAL A 257 -21.29 -50.26 28.18
N GLY A 258 -20.36 -51.15 28.53
CA GLY A 258 -19.74 -52.14 27.63
C GLY A 258 -18.62 -51.69 26.71
#